data_AF-A0A6P0UU34-F1
#
_entry.id   AF-A0A6P0UU34-F1
#
_cell.length_a   1.000
_cell.length_b   1.000
_cell.length_c   1.000
_cell.angle_alpha   90.00
_cell.angle_beta   90.00
_cell.angle_gamma   90.00
#
_symmetry.space_group_name_H-M   'P 1'
#
loop_
_entity.id
_entity.type
_entity.pdbx_description
1 polymer ?
#
loop_
_entity_poly.entity_id
_entity_poly.type
_entity_poly.pdbx_seq_one_letter_code
_entity_poly.pdbx_strand_id
1 'polypeptide(L)'
;MGTGIIIFTVLFVISMVYSKTRDQNIRKKKKEERLKFAKTKKERTNTNMMDEQEFWELIDFSLEKSNGFYQDQQKILIKSFKDFSPEQLIELDNRLMNYSEKLNSYEHLAAASILFGGYSTDLFIPLKQWVICQGRTKFYDILSNPDNLADLDYRKYDRYPLSISIGKTYESKTNEMLPVAKINFELRGEEVDEADFPEKFPKLWERA
;
A
#
# COMPACT_ATOMS: atom_id res chain seq x y z
N MET A 1 33.32 39.89 4.45
CA MET A 1 33.08 38.60 3.77
C MET A 1 33.28 37.35 4.64
N GLY A 2 33.84 37.42 5.86
CA GLY A 2 34.17 36.21 6.66
C GLY A 2 33.07 35.64 7.58
N THR A 3 32.03 36.40 7.93
CA THR A 3 31.02 35.96 8.92
C THR A 3 29.94 35.05 8.33
N GLY A 4 29.55 35.25 7.07
CA GLY A 4 28.55 34.42 6.40
C GLY A 4 29.00 32.98 6.14
N ILE A 5 30.31 32.78 5.89
CA ILE A 5 30.90 31.45 5.63
C ILE A 5 30.92 30.60 6.91
N ILE A 6 31.22 31.22 8.06
CA ILE A 6 31.29 30.53 9.36
C ILE A 6 29.89 30.09 9.83
N ILE A 7 28.85 30.91 9.62
CA ILE A 7 27.47 30.55 9.99
C ILE A 7 26.96 29.37 9.14
N PHE A 8 27.26 29.36 7.83
CA PHE A 8 26.85 28.29 6.93
C PHE A 8 27.50 26.94 7.29
N THR A 9 28.80 26.92 7.60
CA THR A 9 29.50 25.69 7.99
C THR A 9 29.00 25.13 9.32
N VAL A 10 28.71 25.98 10.30
CA VAL A 10 28.14 25.55 11.60
C VAL A 10 26.74 24.94 11.42
N LEU A 11 25.86 25.58 10.64
CA LEU A 11 24.52 25.05 10.34
C LEU A 11 24.58 23.74 9.55
N PHE A 12 25.51 23.62 8.60
CA PHE A 12 25.73 22.40 7.84
C PHE A 12 26.17 21.25 8.75
N VAL A 13 27.13 21.49 9.67
CA VAL A 13 27.59 20.47 10.63
C VAL A 13 26.46 20.04 11.57
N ILE A 14 25.64 20.97 12.07
CA ILE A 14 24.47 20.66 12.91
C ILE A 14 23.45 19.81 12.12
N SER A 15 23.15 20.18 10.87
CA SER A 15 22.26 19.41 9.98
C SER A 15 22.82 18.01 9.69
N MET A 16 24.13 17.88 9.49
CA MET A 16 24.80 16.60 9.25
C MET A 16 24.81 15.70 10.50
N VAL A 17 25.02 16.28 11.69
CA VAL A 17 24.90 15.56 12.97
C VAL A 17 23.45 15.13 13.19
N TYR A 18 22.48 16.02 12.99
CA TYR A 18 21.06 15.72 13.15
C TYR A 18 20.58 14.61 12.20
N SER A 19 20.98 14.66 10.92
CA SER A 19 20.69 13.60 9.95
C SER A 19 21.33 12.26 10.33
N LYS A 20 22.59 12.25 10.77
CA LYS A 20 23.28 11.04 11.23
C LYS A 20 22.62 10.42 12.47
N THR A 21 22.23 11.23 13.45
CA THR A 21 21.50 10.76 14.65
C THR A 21 20.10 10.25 14.28
N ARG A 22 19.39 10.92 13.38
CA ARG A 22 18.11 10.46 12.84
C ARG A 22 18.25 9.09 12.16
N ASP A 23 19.28 8.90 11.34
CA ASP A 23 19.55 7.64 10.65
C ASP A 23 19.91 6.51 11.62
N GLN A 24 20.70 6.80 12.67
CA GLN A 24 21.00 5.83 13.73
C GLN A 24 19.74 5.43 14.50
N ASN A 25 18.87 6.39 14.84
CA ASN A 25 17.59 6.12 15.52
C ASN A 25 16.65 5.29 14.64
N ILE A 26 16.57 5.59 13.34
CA ILE A 26 15.80 4.78 12.37
C ILE A 26 16.36 3.36 12.30
N ARG A 27 17.68 3.19 12.21
CA ARG A 27 18.33 1.86 12.18
C ARG A 27 18.08 1.07 13.46
N LYS A 28 18.19 1.72 14.62
CA LYS A 28 17.91 1.10 15.92
C LYS A 28 16.45 0.66 16.01
N LYS A 29 15.51 1.54 15.68
CA LYS A 29 14.07 1.25 15.64
C LYS A 29 13.77 0.09 14.68
N LYS A 30 14.32 0.11 13.46
CA LYS A 30 14.20 -1.01 12.50
C LYS A 30 14.74 -2.32 13.08
N LYS A 31 15.86 -2.29 13.80
CA LYS A 31 16.43 -3.49 14.44
C LYS A 31 15.53 -4.03 15.55
N GLU A 32 14.96 -3.14 16.37
CA GLU A 32 14.00 -3.50 17.42
C GLU A 32 12.70 -4.06 16.83
N GLU A 33 12.16 -3.44 15.78
CA GLU A 33 11.01 -3.94 15.02
C GLU A 33 11.29 -5.32 14.41
N ARG A 34 12.47 -5.53 13.80
CA ARG A 34 12.88 -6.86 13.29
C ARG A 34 13.01 -7.90 14.39
N LEU A 35 13.50 -7.53 15.57
CA LEU A 35 13.62 -8.43 16.71
C LEU A 35 12.24 -8.75 17.30
N LYS A 36 11.37 -7.76 17.44
CA LYS A 36 9.95 -7.95 17.79
C LYS A 36 9.31 -8.88 16.76
N PHE A 37 9.57 -8.66 15.48
CA PHE A 37 9.06 -9.48 14.40
C PHE A 37 9.49 -10.95 14.53
N ALA A 38 10.78 -11.21 14.69
CA ALA A 38 11.30 -12.55 14.84
C ALA A 38 10.73 -13.28 16.08
N LYS A 39 10.48 -12.56 17.17
CA LYS A 39 10.02 -13.15 18.45
C LYS A 39 8.51 -13.33 18.55
N THR A 40 7.73 -12.48 17.89
CA THR A 40 6.27 -12.41 18.08
C THR A 40 5.49 -12.79 16.82
N LYS A 41 6.17 -13.26 15.77
CA LYS A 41 5.52 -13.76 14.56
C LYS A 41 4.63 -14.95 14.92
N LYS A 42 3.32 -14.73 14.80
CA LYS A 42 2.30 -15.77 14.85
C LYS A 42 1.83 -16.07 13.45
N GLU A 43 1.57 -17.34 13.17
CA GLU A 43 0.89 -17.74 11.93
C GLU A 43 -0.59 -17.37 12.03
N ARG A 44 -1.15 -16.93 10.91
CA ARG A 44 -2.58 -16.65 10.82
C ARG A 44 -3.36 -17.96 10.74
N THR A 45 -4.20 -18.19 11.75
CA THR A 45 -5.13 -19.33 11.81
C THR A 45 -6.55 -18.95 11.39
N ASN A 46 -6.98 -17.72 11.71
CA ASN A 46 -8.27 -17.20 11.26
C ASN A 46 -8.21 -16.88 9.75
N THR A 47 -8.97 -17.63 8.96
CA THR A 47 -9.11 -17.47 7.50
C THR A 47 -10.43 -16.86 7.09
N ASN A 48 -11.30 -16.51 8.06
CA ASN A 48 -12.54 -15.80 7.80
C ASN A 48 -12.25 -14.45 7.17
N MET A 49 -13.20 -13.98 6.36
CA MET A 49 -13.14 -12.67 5.73
C MET A 49 -14.29 -11.83 6.26
N MET A 50 -14.03 -10.53 6.40
CA MET A 50 -15.10 -9.56 6.62
C MET A 50 -16.16 -9.73 5.53
N ASP A 51 -17.42 -9.45 5.86
CA ASP A 51 -18.50 -9.50 4.88
C ASP A 51 -18.17 -8.61 3.66
N GLU A 52 -18.62 -9.03 2.49
CA GLU A 52 -18.30 -8.31 1.25
C GLU A 52 -18.93 -6.93 1.20
N GLN A 53 -20.20 -6.85 1.60
CA GLN A 53 -20.95 -5.61 1.57
C GLN A 53 -20.37 -4.65 2.61
N GLU A 54 -20.12 -5.12 3.83
CA GLU A 54 -19.48 -4.32 4.89
C GLU A 54 -18.12 -3.75 4.44
N PHE A 55 -17.29 -4.57 3.79
CA PHE A 55 -16.00 -4.13 3.26
C PHE A 55 -16.14 -2.99 2.25
N TRP A 56 -17.02 -3.15 1.26
CA TRP A 56 -17.21 -2.12 0.24
C TRP A 56 -17.87 -0.86 0.79
N GLU A 57 -18.84 -0.98 1.69
CA GLU A 57 -19.43 0.17 2.38
C GLU A 57 -18.39 0.99 3.14
N LEU A 58 -17.46 0.33 3.85
CA LEU A 58 -16.34 0.97 4.53
C LEU A 58 -15.41 1.71 3.56
N ILE A 59 -15.05 1.07 2.44
CA ILE A 59 -14.18 1.67 1.43
C ILE A 59 -14.86 2.87 0.76
N ASP A 60 -16.09 2.71 0.29
CA ASP A 60 -16.84 3.74 -0.42
C ASP A 60 -17.14 4.93 0.48
N PHE A 61 -17.52 4.69 1.74
CA PHE A 61 -17.67 5.74 2.75
C PHE A 61 -16.38 6.55 2.93
N SER A 62 -15.25 5.87 3.09
CA SER A 62 -13.96 6.54 3.28
C SER A 62 -13.51 7.31 2.02
N LEU A 63 -13.82 6.79 0.84
CA LEU A 63 -13.50 7.40 -0.45
C LEU A 63 -14.28 8.70 -0.65
N GLU A 64 -15.58 8.69 -0.36
CA GLU A 64 -16.45 9.87 -0.40
C GLU A 64 -15.93 10.95 0.58
N LYS A 65 -15.70 10.59 1.85
CA LYS A 65 -15.28 11.54 2.89
C LYS A 65 -13.88 12.12 2.69
N SER A 66 -13.05 11.46 1.89
CA SER A 66 -11.70 11.92 1.54
C SER A 66 -11.64 12.70 0.22
N ASN A 67 -12.75 12.88 -0.49
CA ASN A 67 -12.78 13.43 -1.85
C ASN A 67 -11.81 12.68 -2.81
N GLY A 68 -11.60 11.39 -2.55
CA GLY A 68 -10.68 10.53 -3.30
C GLY A 68 -9.19 10.64 -2.96
N PHE A 69 -8.77 11.51 -2.03
CA PHE A 69 -7.37 11.64 -1.64
C PHE A 69 -6.96 10.50 -0.71
N TYR A 70 -6.08 9.61 -1.18
CA TYR A 70 -5.78 8.36 -0.47
C TYR A 70 -5.15 8.58 0.91
N GLN A 71 -4.31 9.62 1.08
CA GLN A 71 -3.76 9.98 2.39
C GLN A 71 -4.84 10.34 3.41
N ASP A 72 -5.90 11.02 2.98
CA ASP A 72 -7.01 11.39 3.86
C ASP A 72 -7.97 10.21 4.07
N GLN A 73 -8.18 9.42 3.01
CA GLN A 73 -8.92 8.16 3.10
C GLN A 73 -8.31 7.22 4.15
N GLN A 74 -6.99 7.07 4.15
CA GLN A 74 -6.25 6.29 5.15
C GLN A 74 -6.52 6.77 6.58
N LYS A 75 -6.57 8.09 6.81
CA LYS A 75 -6.89 8.64 8.16
C LYS A 75 -8.32 8.30 8.58
N ILE A 76 -9.27 8.36 7.64
CA ILE A 76 -10.68 8.01 7.89
C ILE A 76 -10.80 6.51 8.19
N LEU A 77 -10.18 5.65 7.38
CA LEU A 77 -10.15 4.20 7.58
C LEU A 77 -9.52 3.84 8.92
N ILE A 78 -8.36 4.42 9.27
CA ILE A 78 -7.71 4.21 10.57
C ILE A 78 -8.63 4.61 11.73
N LYS A 79 -9.44 5.66 11.58
CA LYS A 79 -10.42 6.04 12.60
C LYS A 79 -11.49 4.94 12.76
N SER A 80 -12.03 4.41 11.68
CA SER A 80 -13.01 3.30 11.72
C SER A 80 -12.40 2.02 12.32
N PHE A 81 -11.16 1.70 11.98
CA PHE A 81 -10.46 0.51 12.49
C PHE A 81 -10.29 0.49 14.02
N LYS A 82 -10.35 1.66 14.67
CA LYS A 82 -10.29 1.73 16.15
C LYS A 82 -11.50 1.13 16.83
N ASP A 83 -12.63 1.04 16.14
CA ASP A 83 -13.86 0.46 16.69
C ASP A 83 -13.94 -1.05 16.44
N PHE A 84 -13.07 -1.61 15.59
CA PHE A 84 -13.01 -3.04 15.30
C PHE A 84 -12.29 -3.83 16.41
N SER A 85 -12.76 -5.07 16.62
CA SER A 85 -12.04 -6.06 17.42
C SER A 85 -10.75 -6.53 16.70
N PRO A 86 -9.78 -7.13 17.42
CA PRO A 86 -8.62 -7.76 16.79
C PRO A 86 -8.98 -8.78 15.72
N GLU A 87 -10.04 -9.57 15.93
CA GLU A 87 -10.55 -10.56 15.00
C GLU A 87 -11.13 -9.90 13.73
N GLN A 88 -11.93 -8.85 13.88
CA GLN A 88 -12.46 -8.08 12.74
C GLN A 88 -11.34 -7.43 11.91
N LEU A 89 -10.22 -7.02 12.53
CA LEU A 89 -9.05 -6.51 11.81
C LEU A 89 -8.33 -7.61 11.01
N ILE A 90 -8.30 -8.85 11.51
CA ILE A 90 -7.77 -10.00 10.76
C ILE A 90 -8.69 -10.30 9.57
N GLU A 91 -10.01 -10.30 9.78
CA GLU A 91 -11.01 -10.56 8.75
C GLU A 91 -11.03 -9.48 7.65
N LEU A 92 -10.85 -8.22 8.03
CA LEU A 92 -10.62 -7.09 7.12
C LEU A 92 -9.36 -7.30 6.28
N ASP A 93 -8.24 -7.66 6.91
CA ASP A 93 -6.98 -7.87 6.20
C ASP A 93 -7.07 -9.09 5.25
N ASN A 94 -7.74 -10.17 5.66
CA ASN A 94 -8.01 -11.32 4.81
C ASN A 94 -8.84 -10.93 3.57
N ARG A 95 -9.88 -10.10 3.74
CA ARG A 95 -10.68 -9.59 2.62
C ARG A 95 -9.86 -8.71 1.68
N LEU A 96 -9.04 -7.81 2.22
CA LEU A 96 -8.13 -6.96 1.45
C LEU A 96 -7.12 -7.80 0.65
N MET A 97 -6.52 -8.83 1.28
CA MET A 97 -5.60 -9.75 0.62
C MET A 97 -6.30 -10.52 -0.50
N ASN A 98 -7.51 -11.02 -0.29
CA ASN A 98 -8.28 -11.71 -1.32
C ASN A 98 -8.49 -10.85 -2.57
N TYR A 99 -8.89 -9.58 -2.41
CA TYR A 99 -9.03 -8.68 -3.56
C TYR A 99 -7.68 -8.31 -4.19
N SER A 100 -6.62 -8.17 -3.39
CA SER A 100 -5.27 -7.93 -3.90
C SER A 100 -4.73 -9.12 -4.73
N GLU A 101 -5.08 -10.35 -4.38
CA GLU A 101 -4.73 -11.56 -5.14
C GLU A 101 -5.50 -11.65 -6.48
N LYS A 102 -6.69 -11.06 -6.57
CA LYS A 102 -7.44 -10.97 -7.84
C LYS A 102 -6.73 -10.10 -8.88
N LEU A 103 -5.83 -9.21 -8.47
CA LEU A 103 -5.01 -8.41 -9.37
C LEU A 103 -3.64 -9.07 -9.67
N ASN A 104 -3.36 -10.29 -9.18
CA ASN A 104 -2.13 -11.03 -9.50
C ASN A 104 -2.22 -11.69 -10.88
N SER A 105 -1.99 -10.90 -11.94
CA SER A 105 -1.77 -11.43 -13.29
C SER A 105 -0.61 -10.70 -13.95
N TYR A 106 -0.02 -11.32 -14.96
CA TYR A 106 0.99 -10.66 -15.78
C TYR A 106 0.49 -9.38 -16.45
N GLU A 107 -0.78 -9.32 -16.90
CA GLU A 107 -1.34 -8.10 -17.52
C GLU A 107 -1.40 -6.91 -16.54
N HIS A 108 -1.94 -7.11 -15.35
CA HIS A 108 -1.94 -6.10 -14.29
C HIS A 108 -0.52 -5.65 -13.88
N LEU A 109 0.44 -6.55 -13.90
CA LEU A 109 1.83 -6.23 -13.59
C LEU A 109 2.52 -5.46 -14.73
N ALA A 110 2.23 -5.80 -15.98
CA ALA A 110 2.67 -5.06 -17.17
C ALA A 110 2.08 -3.63 -17.17
N ALA A 111 0.78 -3.50 -16.93
CA ALA A 111 0.10 -2.21 -16.80
C ALA A 111 0.70 -1.35 -15.67
N ALA A 112 1.00 -1.95 -14.52
CA ALA A 112 1.72 -1.28 -13.44
C ALA A 112 3.14 -0.84 -13.84
N SER A 113 3.82 -1.62 -14.67
CA SER A 113 5.18 -1.32 -15.16
C SER A 113 5.19 -0.11 -16.10
N ILE A 114 4.19 0.01 -16.98
CA ILE A 114 4.00 1.19 -17.83
C ILE A 114 3.83 2.44 -16.96
N LEU A 115 2.92 2.38 -15.98
CA LEU A 115 2.62 3.51 -15.08
C LEU A 115 3.81 4.04 -14.29
N PHE A 116 4.73 3.15 -13.90
CA PHE A 116 5.85 3.51 -13.04
C PHE A 116 7.18 3.60 -13.80
N GLY A 117 7.17 3.46 -15.13
CA GLY A 117 8.36 3.55 -15.97
C GLY A 117 9.35 2.41 -15.73
N GLY A 118 8.86 1.22 -15.43
CA GLY A 118 9.68 0.02 -15.28
C GLY A 118 9.11 -1.03 -14.33
N TYR A 119 9.68 -2.23 -14.40
CA TYR A 119 9.25 -3.38 -13.61
C TYR A 119 9.67 -3.21 -12.14
N SER A 120 8.69 -2.91 -11.27
CA SER A 120 8.92 -2.86 -9.83
C SER A 120 7.80 -3.56 -9.08
N THR A 121 8.07 -4.78 -8.62
CA THR A 121 7.17 -5.54 -7.76
C THR A 121 6.92 -4.84 -6.42
N ASP A 122 7.89 -4.04 -5.95
CA ASP A 122 7.77 -3.23 -4.72
C ASP A 122 6.66 -2.18 -4.80
N LEU A 123 6.34 -1.68 -6.01
CA LEU A 123 5.27 -0.72 -6.24
C LEU A 123 3.91 -1.38 -6.49
N PHE A 124 3.89 -2.68 -6.75
CA PHE A 124 2.68 -3.38 -7.14
C PHE A 124 1.72 -3.59 -5.95
N ILE A 125 2.22 -3.95 -4.77
CA ILE A 125 1.38 -4.09 -3.57
C ILE A 125 0.68 -2.76 -3.20
N PRO A 126 1.40 -1.63 -3.07
CA PRO A 126 0.76 -0.33 -2.85
C PRO A 126 -0.29 0.02 -3.91
N LEU A 127 0.02 -0.20 -5.20
CA LEU A 127 -0.90 0.07 -6.30
C LEU A 127 -2.19 -0.73 -6.16
N LYS A 128 -2.10 -2.05 -5.97
CA LYS A 128 -3.26 -2.94 -5.84
C LYS A 128 -4.17 -2.51 -4.69
N GLN A 129 -3.59 -2.18 -3.54
CA GLN A 129 -4.38 -1.75 -2.38
C GLN A 129 -5.01 -0.37 -2.59
N TRP A 130 -4.33 0.54 -3.30
CA TRP A 130 -4.94 1.81 -3.70
C TRP A 130 -6.09 1.62 -4.70
N VAL A 131 -5.95 0.73 -5.69
CA VAL A 131 -7.02 0.36 -6.64
C VAL A 131 -8.24 -0.16 -5.90
N ILE A 132 -8.06 -1.03 -4.90
CA ILE A 132 -9.16 -1.49 -4.04
C ILE A 132 -9.81 -0.30 -3.33
N CYS A 133 -9.01 0.66 -2.84
CA CYS A 133 -9.52 1.86 -2.17
C CYS A 133 -10.21 2.86 -3.11
N GLN A 134 -10.18 2.66 -4.44
CA GLN A 134 -10.96 3.43 -5.41
C GLN A 134 -12.45 3.03 -5.45
N GLY A 135 -12.87 2.10 -4.59
CA GLY A 135 -14.25 1.67 -4.47
C GLY A 135 -14.59 0.52 -5.41
N ARG A 136 -15.76 -0.09 -5.18
CA ARG A 136 -16.13 -1.37 -5.80
C ARG A 136 -16.11 -1.30 -7.33
N THR A 137 -16.79 -0.30 -7.91
CA THR A 137 -16.95 -0.17 -9.36
C THR A 137 -15.60 -0.08 -10.06
N LYS A 138 -14.75 0.87 -9.65
CA LYS A 138 -13.41 1.05 -10.24
C LYS A 138 -12.52 -0.17 -10.05
N PHE A 139 -12.61 -0.84 -8.90
CA PHE A 139 -11.86 -2.07 -8.67
C PHE A 139 -12.22 -3.14 -9.72
N TYR A 140 -13.51 -3.39 -9.96
CA TYR A 140 -13.93 -4.40 -10.93
C TYR A 140 -13.66 -3.98 -12.38
N ASP A 141 -13.78 -2.69 -12.70
CA ASP A 141 -13.44 -2.16 -14.03
C ASP A 141 -11.95 -2.41 -14.35
N ILE A 142 -11.06 -2.14 -13.39
CA ILE A 142 -9.61 -2.37 -13.53
C ILE A 142 -9.29 -3.86 -13.51
N LEU A 143 -9.93 -4.64 -12.64
CA LEU A 143 -9.77 -6.09 -12.59
C LEU A 143 -10.07 -6.76 -13.93
N SER A 144 -11.08 -6.24 -14.65
CA SER A 144 -11.47 -6.75 -15.96
C SER A 144 -10.57 -6.26 -17.11
N ASN A 145 -10.03 -5.04 -16.99
CA ASN A 145 -9.18 -4.43 -17.99
C ASN A 145 -8.13 -3.52 -17.31
N PRO A 146 -6.87 -3.97 -17.21
CA PRO A 146 -5.79 -3.20 -16.58
C PRO A 146 -5.52 -1.84 -17.24
N ASP A 147 -5.86 -1.66 -18.51
CA ASP A 147 -5.68 -0.38 -19.23
C ASP A 147 -6.55 0.74 -18.63
N ASN A 148 -7.63 0.40 -17.91
CA ASN A 148 -8.45 1.35 -17.17
C ASN A 148 -7.73 1.98 -15.97
N LEU A 149 -6.53 1.51 -15.61
CA LEU A 149 -5.67 2.24 -14.67
C LEU A 149 -5.36 3.66 -15.18
N ALA A 150 -5.33 3.89 -16.50
CA ALA A 150 -5.13 5.21 -17.10
C ALA A 150 -6.15 6.26 -16.65
N ASP A 151 -7.35 5.82 -16.26
CA ASP A 151 -8.49 6.67 -15.88
C ASP A 151 -8.41 7.16 -14.42
N LEU A 152 -7.41 6.70 -13.64
CA LEU A 152 -7.23 7.12 -12.26
C LEU A 152 -6.47 8.45 -12.11
N ASP A 153 -6.76 9.18 -11.03
CA ASP A 153 -6.07 10.43 -10.68
C ASP A 153 -4.89 10.17 -9.73
N TYR A 154 -3.71 9.98 -10.30
CA TYR A 154 -2.48 9.68 -9.55
C TYR A 154 -1.97 10.83 -8.67
N ARG A 155 -2.51 12.05 -8.79
CA ARG A 155 -2.22 13.13 -7.81
C ARG A 155 -2.79 12.81 -6.42
N LYS A 156 -3.77 11.90 -6.38
CA LYS A 156 -4.43 11.41 -5.17
C LYS A 156 -3.84 10.10 -4.65
N TYR A 157 -2.84 9.54 -5.33
CA TYR A 157 -2.18 8.30 -4.97
C TYR A 157 -1.13 8.51 -3.87
N ASP A 158 -1.01 7.55 -2.97
CA ASP A 158 0.10 7.42 -2.02
C ASP A 158 0.57 5.96 -2.00
N ARG A 159 1.87 5.75 -1.85
CA ARG A 159 2.49 4.42 -1.84
C ARG A 159 2.34 3.69 -0.51
N TYR A 160 1.61 4.24 0.45
CA TYR A 160 1.40 3.63 1.76
C TYR A 160 0.31 2.54 1.69
N PRO A 161 0.65 1.24 1.84
CA PRO A 161 -0.34 0.17 1.74
C PRO A 161 -1.30 0.20 2.93
N LEU A 162 -2.60 0.02 2.67
CA LEU A 162 -3.63 -0.12 3.70
C LEU A 162 -3.37 -1.27 4.67
N SER A 163 -2.77 -2.37 4.23
CA SER A 163 -2.42 -3.50 5.12
C SER A 163 -1.46 -3.08 6.23
N ILE A 164 -0.60 -2.08 6.01
CA ILE A 164 0.26 -1.54 7.07
C ILE A 164 -0.57 -0.77 8.11
N SER A 165 -1.60 -0.04 7.69
CA SER A 165 -2.54 0.65 8.61
C SER A 165 -3.34 -0.34 9.45
N ILE A 166 -3.81 -1.43 8.84
CA ILE A 166 -4.53 -2.49 9.55
C ILE A 166 -3.59 -3.14 10.59
N GLY A 167 -2.39 -3.54 10.17
CA GLY A 167 -1.40 -4.16 11.05
C GLY A 167 -0.99 -3.27 12.23
N LYS A 168 -0.77 -1.97 11.99
CA LYS A 168 -0.47 -1.00 13.06
C LYS A 168 -1.64 -0.81 14.02
N THR A 169 -2.87 -0.82 13.52
CA THR A 169 -4.06 -0.69 14.38
C THR A 169 -4.22 -1.92 15.27
N TYR A 170 -4.05 -3.11 14.69
CA TYR A 170 -4.03 -4.38 15.44
C TYR A 170 -2.94 -4.36 16.52
N GLU A 171 -1.72 -3.95 16.17
CA GLU A 171 -0.60 -3.86 17.11
C GLU A 171 -0.86 -2.90 18.25
N SER A 172 -1.47 -1.75 17.98
CA SER A 172 -1.82 -0.78 19.01
C SER A 172 -2.85 -1.31 20.02
N LYS A 173 -3.70 -2.26 19.60
CA LYS A 173 -4.76 -2.86 20.43
C LYS A 173 -4.27 -4.05 21.25
N THR A 174 -3.40 -4.87 20.67
CA THR A 174 -3.01 -6.16 21.25
C THR A 174 -1.60 -6.15 21.82
N ASN A 175 -0.79 -5.14 21.49
CA ASN A 175 0.68 -5.13 21.65
C ASN A 175 1.42 -6.21 20.85
N GLU A 176 0.71 -6.98 20.02
CA GLU A 176 1.22 -8.06 19.19
C GLU A 176 1.15 -7.68 17.71
N MET A 177 2.00 -8.27 16.88
CA MET A 177 1.87 -8.08 15.44
C MET A 177 0.65 -8.81 14.90
N LEU A 178 0.06 -8.26 13.83
CA LEU A 178 -0.98 -8.96 13.07
C LEU A 178 -0.43 -10.33 12.61
N PRO A 179 -1.15 -11.44 12.89
CA PRO A 179 -0.72 -12.77 12.47
C PRO A 179 -0.48 -12.83 10.97
N VAL A 180 0.62 -13.48 10.57
CA VAL A 180 1.09 -13.49 9.18
C VAL A 180 0.24 -14.45 8.35
N ALA A 181 -0.46 -13.93 7.35
CA ALA A 181 -1.17 -14.73 6.36
C ALA A 181 -0.20 -15.54 5.50
N LYS A 182 -0.63 -16.71 5.06
CA LYS A 182 0.03 -17.41 3.95
C LYS A 182 -0.30 -16.64 2.67
N ILE A 183 0.72 -16.14 1.99
CA ILE A 183 0.58 -15.40 0.74
C ILE A 183 0.93 -16.35 -0.40
N ASN A 184 0.04 -16.51 -1.38
CA ASN A 184 0.38 -17.13 -2.65
C ASN A 184 0.61 -16.05 -3.71
N PHE A 185 1.87 -15.81 -4.08
CA PHE A 185 2.22 -14.84 -5.12
C PHE A 185 2.43 -15.56 -6.45
N GLU A 186 1.37 -16.18 -6.94
CA GLU A 186 1.33 -16.72 -8.29
C GLU A 186 0.64 -15.71 -9.21
N LEU A 187 1.34 -15.31 -10.28
CA LEU A 187 0.77 -14.49 -11.33
C LEU A 187 0.00 -15.39 -12.30
N ARG A 188 -1.25 -15.03 -12.57
CA ARG A 188 -2.08 -15.69 -13.58
C ARG A 188 -1.80 -15.16 -14.98
N GLY A 189 -2.11 -15.98 -15.97
CA GLY A 189 -1.99 -15.64 -17.40
C GLY A 189 -0.57 -15.81 -17.92
N GLU A 190 -0.31 -15.22 -19.08
CA GLU A 190 0.99 -15.25 -19.75
C GLU A 190 1.70 -13.92 -19.60
N GLU A 191 3.02 -13.96 -19.52
CA GLU A 191 3.86 -12.76 -19.52
C GLU A 191 3.60 -11.92 -20.77
N VAL A 192 3.56 -10.61 -20.60
CA VAL A 192 3.32 -9.67 -21.69
C VAL A 192 4.66 -9.07 -22.10
N ASP A 193 5.03 -9.21 -23.38
CA ASP A 193 6.21 -8.58 -23.93
C ASP A 193 6.04 -7.05 -23.92
N GLU A 194 7.10 -6.31 -23.57
CA GLU A 194 7.07 -4.83 -23.60
C GLU A 194 6.75 -4.30 -25.01
N ALA A 195 7.13 -5.04 -26.07
CA ALA A 195 6.78 -4.71 -27.44
C ALA A 195 5.26 -4.69 -27.71
N ASP A 196 4.49 -5.45 -26.94
CA ASP A 196 3.03 -5.53 -27.06
C ASP A 196 2.31 -4.45 -26.24
N PHE A 197 3.02 -3.70 -25.38
CA PHE A 197 2.40 -2.71 -24.49
C PHE A 197 1.56 -1.65 -25.22
N PRO A 198 2.00 -1.05 -26.35
CA PRO A 198 1.20 -0.04 -27.05
C PRO A 198 -0.12 -0.58 -27.59
N GLU A 199 -0.16 -1.86 -27.99
CA GLU A 199 -1.37 -2.50 -28.53
C GLU A 199 -2.31 -2.97 -27.41
N LYS A 200 -1.76 -3.58 -26.34
CA LYS A 200 -2.54 -4.14 -25.24
C LYS A 200 -3.03 -3.11 -24.23
N PHE A 201 -2.27 -2.02 -24.03
CA PHE A 201 -2.57 -0.99 -23.05
C PHE A 201 -2.51 0.42 -23.67
N PRO A 202 -3.30 0.70 -24.72
CA PRO A 202 -3.20 1.94 -25.48
C PRO A 202 -3.45 3.19 -24.64
N LYS A 203 -4.39 3.16 -23.68
CA LYS A 203 -4.66 4.33 -22.82
C LYS A 203 -3.49 4.62 -21.88
N LEU A 204 -2.92 3.57 -21.28
CA LEU A 204 -1.76 3.70 -20.41
C LEU A 204 -0.53 4.16 -21.18
N TRP A 205 -0.34 3.65 -22.39
CA TRP A 205 0.77 4.02 -23.25
C TRP A 205 0.72 5.48 -23.68
N GLU A 206 -0.45 6.00 -24.05
CA GLU A 206 -0.63 7.42 -24.39
C GLU A 206 -0.41 8.35 -23.18
N ARG A 207 -0.67 7.85 -21.97
CA ARG A 207 -0.54 8.60 -20.72
C ARG A 207 0.92 8.73 -20.23
N ALA A 208 1.74 7.69 -20.43
CA ALA A 208 3.07 7.55 -19.84
C ALA A 208 4.10 8.50 -20.47
#